data_AF-A0A507CJM6-F1
#
_entry.id   AF-A0A507CJM6-F1
#
_cell.length_a   1.000
_cell.length_b   1.000
_cell.length_c   1.000
_cell.angle_alpha   90.00
_cell.angle_beta   90.00
_cell.angle_gamma   90.00
#
_symmetry.space_group_name_H-M   'P 1'
#
loop_
_entity.id
_entity.type
_entity.pdbx_description
1 polymer ?
#
loop_
_entity_poly.entity_id
_entity_poly.type
_entity_poly.pdbx_seq_one_letter_code
_entity_poly.pdbx_strand_id
1 'polypeptide(L)' 'MLAQAWTTRPPWLFQMAPLFNRQKLRNMAPTLAAWGAFAGITALLFLEPTPLARTDIFSKIPVAGAYWKNKLAAAEQKD' A
#
# COMPACT_ATOMS: atom_id res chain seq x y z
N MET A 1 -48.41 30.98 -7.13
CA MET A 1 -47.25 30.64 -6.28
C MET A 1 -46.88 29.14 -6.39
N LEU A 2 -46.71 28.56 -7.58
CA LEU A 2 -46.47 27.11 -7.75
C LEU A 2 -45.51 26.77 -8.90
N ALA A 3 -44.38 27.49 -9.02
CA ALA A 3 -43.44 27.31 -10.13
C ALA A 3 -42.10 26.63 -9.74
N GLN A 4 -41.92 26.15 -8.50
CA GLN A 4 -40.60 25.69 -8.03
C GLN A 4 -40.47 24.17 -7.77
N ALA A 5 -41.52 23.37 -7.94
CA ALA A 5 -41.50 21.94 -7.59
C ALA A 5 -40.65 21.06 -8.54
N TRP A 6 -40.24 21.57 -9.71
CA TRP A 6 -39.58 20.78 -10.76
C TRP A 6 -38.05 20.83 -10.75
N THR A 7 -37.42 21.43 -9.73
CA THR A 7 -35.96 21.61 -9.70
C THR A 7 -35.27 21.03 -8.47
N THR A 8 -35.99 20.38 -7.56
CA THR A 8 -35.41 19.65 -6.43
C THR A 8 -34.75 18.36 -6.93
N ARG A 9 -33.52 18.48 -7.43
CA ARG A 9 -32.67 17.33 -7.70
C ARG A 9 -32.52 16.54 -6.38
N PRO A 10 -32.72 15.22 -6.38
CA PRO A 10 -32.61 14.45 -5.15
C PRO A 10 -31.23 14.61 -4.52
N PRO A 11 -31.10 14.90 -3.21
CA PRO A 11 -29.80 15.15 -2.57
C PRO A 11 -28.86 13.94 -2.61
N TRP A 12 -29.40 12.73 -2.73
CA TRP A 12 -28.62 11.49 -2.91
C TRP A 12 -27.89 11.43 -4.27
N LEU A 13 -28.34 12.18 -5.28
CA LEU A 13 -27.77 12.18 -6.63
C LEU A 13 -26.44 12.96 -6.70
N PHE A 14 -26.19 13.87 -5.75
CA PHE A 14 -24.94 14.65 -5.63
C PHE A 14 -24.15 14.37 -4.35
N GLN A 15 -24.62 13.45 -3.50
CA GLN A 15 -23.89 13.02 -2.30
C GLN A 15 -22.63 12.21 -2.63
N MET A 16 -22.52 11.66 -3.84
CA MET A 16 -21.26 11.18 -4.40
C MET A 16 -20.42 12.39 -4.84
N ALA A 17 -20.04 13.24 -3.88
CA ALA A 17 -19.02 14.26 -4.12
C ALA A 17 -17.82 13.59 -4.80
N PRO A 18 -17.20 14.20 -5.82
CA PRO A 18 -16.14 13.56 -6.57
C PRO A 18 -15.04 13.14 -5.61
N LEU A 19 -14.75 11.83 -5.57
CA LEU A 19 -13.65 11.23 -4.82
C LEU A 19 -12.30 11.87 -5.18
N PHE A 20 -12.25 12.59 -6.31
CA PHE A 20 -11.12 13.30 -6.86
C PHE A 20 -11.03 14.79 -6.47
N ASN A 21 -11.57 15.18 -5.31
CA ASN A 21 -11.21 16.47 -4.74
C ASN A 21 -9.75 16.42 -4.25
N ARG A 22 -8.88 17.24 -4.86
CA ARG A 22 -7.43 17.32 -4.53
C ARG A 22 -7.17 17.50 -3.04
N GLN A 23 -8.01 18.28 -2.34
CA GLN A 23 -7.84 18.51 -0.90
C GLN A 23 -8.13 17.23 -0.09
N LYS A 24 -9.15 16.46 -0.48
CA LYS A 24 -9.46 15.17 0.16
C LYS A 24 -8.37 14.15 -0.07
N LEU A 25 -7.84 14.07 -1.29
CA LEU A 25 -6.71 13.18 -1.61
C LEU A 25 -5.47 13.52 -0.78
N ARG A 26 -5.14 14.81 -0.63
CA ARG A 26 -4.00 15.24 0.20
C ARG A 26 -4.18 14.86 1.66
N ASN A 27 -5.41 14.94 2.19
CA ASN A 27 -5.70 14.55 3.56
C ASN A 27 -5.67 13.02 3.76
N MET A 28 -6.01 12.23 2.73
CA MET A 28 -5.99 10.76 2.79
C MET A 28 -4.63 10.15 2.42
N ALA A 29 -3.74 10.93 1.79
CA ALA A 29 -2.39 10.51 1.40
C ALA A 29 -1.59 9.83 2.53
N PRO A 30 -1.49 10.38 3.77
CA PRO A 30 -0.72 9.73 4.83
C PRO A 30 -1.31 8.37 5.24
N THR A 31 -2.63 8.24 5.28
CA THR A 31 -3.30 6.97 5.57
C THR A 31 -3.04 5.94 4.48
N LEU A 32 -3.17 6.33 3.21
CA LEU A 32 -2.87 5.44 2.09
C LEU A 32 -1.40 5.03 2.06
N ALA A 33 -0.49 5.94 2.39
CA ALA A 33 0.92 5.64 2.52
C ALA A 33 1.20 4.63 3.65
N ALA A 34 0.56 4.79 4.82
CA ALA A 34 0.68 3.84 5.92
C ALA A 34 0.16 2.45 5.56
N TRP A 35 -1.01 2.37 4.93
CA TRP A 35 -1.57 1.09 4.46
C TRP A 35 -0.73 0.47 3.34
N GLY A 36 -0.21 1.28 2.41
CA GLY A 36 0.68 0.83 1.34
C GLY A 36 2.00 0.29 1.90
N ALA A 37 2.58 0.96 2.89
CA ALA A 37 3.78 0.49 3.58
C ALA A 37 3.51 -0.84 4.32
N PHE A 38 2.39 -0.93 5.04
CA PHE A 38 2.00 -2.15 5.74
C PHE A 38 1.78 -3.33 4.78
N ALA A 39 1.04 -3.11 3.70
CA ALA A 39 0.82 -4.11 2.66
C ALA A 39 2.14 -4.52 1.98
N GLY A 40 3.02 -3.55 1.69
CA GLY A 40 4.34 -3.80 1.12
C GLY A 40 5.23 -4.64 2.02
N ILE A 41 5.30 -4.32 3.31
CA ILE A 41 6.07 -5.12 4.30
C ILE A 41 5.51 -6.54 4.40
N THR A 42 4.19 -6.67 4.47
CA THR A 42 3.53 -8.00 4.53
C THR A 42 3.82 -8.82 3.28
N ALA A 43 3.75 -8.21 2.10
CA ALA A 43 4.09 -8.88 0.84
C ALA A 43 5.55 -9.32 0.83
N LEU A 44 6.49 -8.46 1.25
CA LEU A 44 7.90 -8.80 1.35
C LEU A 44 8.14 -9.99 2.29
N LEU A 45 7.48 -10.02 3.45
CA LEU A 45 7.57 -11.16 4.37
C LEU A 45 7.02 -12.46 3.76
N PHE A 46 5.99 -12.37 2.93
CA PHE A 46 5.47 -13.54 2.22
C PHE A 46 6.41 -14.03 1.11
N LEU A 47 7.21 -13.12 0.52
CA LEU A 47 8.24 -13.42 -0.48
C LEU A 47 9.58 -13.86 0.14
N GLU A 48 9.75 -13.75 1.45
CA GLU A 48 10.95 -14.16 2.20
C GLU A 48 11.50 -15.56 1.89
N PRO A 49 10.70 -16.62 1.65
CA PRO A 49 11.24 -17.93 1.28
C PRO A 49 11.88 -17.97 -0.11
N THR A 50 11.67 -16.95 -0.96
CA THR A 50 12.27 -16.92 -2.30
C THR A 50 13.71 -16.41 -2.27
N PRO A 51 14.67 -17.10 -2.92
CA PRO A 51 16.08 -16.71 -2.90
C PRO A 51 16.30 -15.33 -3.55
N LEU A 52 15.52 -14.99 -4.59
CA LEU A 52 15.60 -13.69 -5.29
C LEU A 52 15.24 -12.50 -4.38
N ALA A 53 14.19 -12.62 -3.55
CA ALA A 53 13.83 -11.54 -2.64
C ALA A 53 14.90 -11.34 -1.56
N ARG A 54 15.52 -12.44 -1.09
CA ARG A 54 16.59 -12.38 -0.08
C ARG A 54 17.86 -11.70 -0.59
N THR A 55 18.27 -11.97 -1.83
CA THR A 55 19.47 -11.36 -2.42
C THR A 55 19.28 -9.89 -2.74
N ASP A 56 18.13 -9.50 -3.30
CA ASP A 56 17.98 -8.15 -3.87
C ASP A 56 17.44 -7.14 -2.86
N ILE A 57 16.50 -7.57 -1.99
CA ILE A 57 15.80 -6.67 -1.08
C ILE A 57 16.35 -6.82 0.34
N PHE A 58 16.33 -8.04 0.89
CA PHE A 58 16.65 -8.23 2.30
C PHE A 58 18.16 -8.08 2.60
N SER A 59 19.05 -8.43 1.67
CA SER A 59 20.51 -8.32 1.86
C SER A 59 21.03 -6.88 1.91
N LYS A 60 20.23 -5.92 1.41
CA LYS A 60 20.55 -4.48 1.34
C LYS A 60 20.09 -3.70 2.57
N ILE A 61 19.40 -4.35 3.51
CA ILE A 61 19.00 -3.73 4.76
C ILE A 61 20.26 -3.52 5.62
N PRO A 62 20.64 -2.28 5.98
CA PRO A 62 21.94 -1.99 6.61
C PRO A 62 22.12 -2.67 7.98
N VAL A 63 21.03 -2.93 8.71
CA VAL A 63 21.08 -3.55 10.05
C VAL A 63 20.83 -5.07 10.00
N ALA A 64 19.85 -5.52 9.20
CA ALA A 64 19.42 -6.92 9.17
C ALA A 64 19.94 -7.72 7.96
N GLY A 65 20.68 -7.09 7.04
CA GLY A 65 21.11 -7.74 5.79
C GLY A 65 22.09 -8.90 6.00
N ALA A 66 22.93 -8.84 7.04
CA ALA A 66 23.85 -9.92 7.37
C ALA A 66 23.12 -11.22 7.78
N TYR A 67 22.00 -11.12 8.50
CA TYR A 67 21.19 -12.26 8.90
C TYR A 67 20.65 -13.03 7.68
N TRP A 68 20.14 -12.29 6.69
CA TRP A 68 19.60 -12.86 5.47
C TRP A 68 20.67 -13.44 4.54
N LYS A 69 21.85 -12.80 4.47
CA LYS A 69 23.01 -13.34 3.75
C LYS A 69 23.48 -14.68 4.32
N ASN A 70 23.54 -14.80 5.65
CA ASN A 70 23.95 -16.05 6.31
C ASN A 70 22.92 -17.18 6.07
N LYS A 71 21.62 -16.87 6.10
CA LYS A 71 20.57 -17.85 5.77
C LYS A 71 20.60 -18.31 4.31
N LEU A 72 20.95 -17.41 3.38
CA LEU A 72 21.15 -17.77 1.96
C LEU A 72 22.34 -18.72 1.80
N ALA A 73 23.50 -18.38 2.36
CA ALA A 73 24.70 -19.20 2.28
C ALA A 73 24.49 -20.61 2.89
N ALA A 74 23.76 -20.71 3.99
CA ALA A 74 23.42 -22.00 4.61
C ALA A 74 22.39 -22.82 3.82
N ALA A 75 21.56 -22.18 2.99
CA ALA A 75 20.63 -22.87 2.09
C ALA A 75 21.36 -23.41 0.86
N GLU A 76 22.26 -22.61 0.27
CA GLU A 76 23.08 -22.99 -0.88
C GLU A 76 24.06 -24.14 -0.59
N GLN A 77 24.53 -24.27 0.66
CA GLN A 77 25.37 -25.39 1.10
C GLN A 77 24.60 -26.71 1.33
N LYS A 78 23.26 -26.67 1.31
CA LYS A 78 22.39 -27.80 1.62
C LYS A 78 21.86 -28.52 0.37
N ASP A 79 22.07 -27.93 -0.80
CA ASP A 79 21.84 -28.51 -2.13
C ASP A 79 23.14 -29.14 -2.65
#